data_AF-A0A950STC3-F1
#
_entry.id   AF-A0A950STC3-F1
#
_cell.length_a   1.000
_cell.length_b   1.000
_cell.length_c   1.000
_cell.angle_alpha   90.00
_cell.angle_beta   90.00
_cell.angle_gamma   90.00
#
_symmetry.space_group_name_H-M   'P 1'
#
loop_
_entity.id
_entity.type
_entity.pdbx_description
1 polymer ?
#
loop_
_entity_poly.entity_id
_entity_poly.type
_entity_poly.pdbx_seq_one_letter_code
_entity_poly.pdbx_strand_id
1 'polypeptide(L)' 'MIEPQRLSVLNNAPERPGDYVLYWMQNSQRAEFNPALEVAIAEANRL' A
#
# COMPACT_ATOMS: atom_id res chain seq x y z
N MET A 1 -9.75 -7.87 3.53
CA MET A 1 -9.27 -7.63 4.91
C MET A 1 -7.76 -7.61 4.81
N ILE A 2 -7.12 -6.53 5.26
CA ILE A 2 -5.66 -6.42 5.22
C ILE A 2 -5.09 -7.29 6.34
N GLU A 3 -4.26 -8.27 5.99
CA GLU A 3 -3.56 -9.13 6.95
C GLU A 3 -2.21 -8.50 7.33
N PRO A 4 -2.03 -8.00 8.56
CA PRO A 4 -0.80 -7.29 8.95
C PRO A 4 0.47 -8.13 8.80
N GLN A 5 0.36 -9.46 8.96
CA GLN A 5 1.46 -10.40 8.85
C GLN A 5 2.04 -10.47 7.42
N ARG A 6 1.29 -9.99 6.42
CA ARG A 6 1.73 -9.95 5.01
C ARG A 6 2.42 -8.64 4.63
N LEU A 7 2.48 -7.67 5.54
CA LEU A 7 3.15 -6.39 5.33
C LEU A 7 4.54 -6.40 5.96
N SER A 8 5.54 -5.94 5.21
CA SER A 8 6.89 -5.71 5.72
C SER A 8 7.27 -4.26 5.48
N VAL A 9 7.64 -3.56 6.56
CA VAL A 9 8.07 -2.16 6.51
C VAL A 9 9.54 -2.13 6.11
N LEU A 10 9.83 -1.64 4.91
CA LEU A 10 11.19 -1.57 4.37
C LEU A 10 11.94 -0.29 4.78
N ASN A 11 11.21 0.74 5.24
CA ASN A 11 11.75 2.03 5.67
C ASN A 11 10.90 2.59 6.83
N ASN A 12 11.55 3.19 7.83
CA ASN A 12 10.91 3.82 8.99
C ASN A 12 11.16 5.34 9.08
N ALA A 13 11.47 5.97 7.94
CA ALA A 13 11.53 7.43 7.87
C ALA A 13 10.14 8.04 8.11
N PRO A 14 10.05 9.25 8.70
CA PRO A 14 8.78 9.92 8.90
C PRO A 14 8.06 10.15 7.57
N GLU A 15 6.73 10.05 7.61
CA GLU A 15 5.87 10.35 6.47
C GLU A 15 6.06 11.79 6.01
N ARG A 16 6.02 11.99 4.70
CA ARG A 16 6.05 13.33 4.08
C ARG A 16 4.63 13.69 3.66
N PRO A 17 4.22 14.95 3.79
CA PRO A 17 2.95 15.40 3.22
C PRO A 17 2.98 15.19 1.70
N GLY A 18 1.87 14.69 1.15
CA GLY A 18 1.71 14.42 -0.28
C GLY A 18 0.27 14.10 -0.63
N ASP A 19 -0.07 14.21 -1.91
CA ASP A 19 -1.46 14.11 -2.39
C ASP A 19 -1.87 12.70 -2.82
N TYR A 20 -0.94 11.75 -2.80
CA TYR A 20 -1.17 10.39 -3.29
C TYR A 20 -0.24 9.36 -2.65
N VAL A 21 -0.69 8.10 -2.68
CA VAL A 21 0.13 6.91 -2.37
C VAL A 21 0.45 6.20 -3.68
N LEU A 22 1.74 5.93 -3.92
CA LEU A 22 2.19 5.19 -5.10
C LEU A 22 2.25 3.69 -4.78
N TYR A 23 1.38 2.90 -5.42
CA TYR A 23 1.52 1.44 -5.45
C TYR A 23 2.40 1.01 -6.62
N TRP A 24 3.64 0.62 -6.34
CA TRP A 24 4.54 0.09 -7.37
C TRP A 24 4.29 -1.40 -7.61
N MET A 25 3.52 -1.71 -8.65
CA MET A 25 3.24 -3.08 -9.06
C MET A 25 4.45 -3.69 -9.79
N GLN A 26 4.98 -4.79 -9.23
CA GLN A 26 6.05 -5.59 -9.83
C GLN A 26 5.54 -6.99 -10.25
N ASN A 27 4.64 -7.56 -9.46
CA ASN A 27 3.99 -8.85 -9.68
C ASN A 27 2.50 -8.72 -9.33
N SER A 28 1.66 -9.69 -9.71
CA SER A 28 0.20 -9.67 -9.50
C SER A 28 -0.51 -8.54 -10.28
N GLN A 29 -0.46 -8.62 -11.61
CA GLN A 29 -1.13 -7.71 -12.54
C GLN A 29 -2.65 -7.92 -12.57
N ARG A 30 -3.31 -7.58 -11.46
CA ARG A 30 -4.77 -7.63 -11.30
C ARG A 30 -5.23 -6.53 -10.34
N ALA A 31 -6.41 -6.00 -10.59
CA ALA A 31 -7.06 -5.03 -9.71
C ALA A 31 -7.83 -5.70 -8.57
N GLU A 32 -8.42 -6.87 -8.84
CA GLU A 32 -9.22 -7.62 -7.87
C GLU A 32 -8.36 -8.56 -7.02
N PHE A 33 -8.75 -8.72 -5.75
CA PHE A 33 -8.08 -9.60 -4.79
C PHE A 33 -6.56 -9.39 -4.77
N ASN A 34 -6.12 -8.14 -4.78
CA ASN A 34 -4.71 -7.75 -4.76
C ASN A 34 -4.40 -7.08 -3.41
N PRO A 35 -3.88 -7.82 -2.42
CA PRO A 35 -3.68 -7.31 -1.06
C PRO A 35 -2.78 -6.07 -0.99
N ALA A 36 -1.76 -5.99 -1.85
CA ALA A 36 -0.86 -4.84 -1.86
C ALA A 36 -1.54 -3.59 -2.42
N LEU A 37 -2.44 -3.73 -3.41
CA LEU A 37 -3.28 -2.64 -3.87
C LEU A 37 -4.30 -2.21 -2.81
N GLU A 38 -4.93 -3.17 -2.11
CA GLU A 38 -5.87 -2.87 -1.02
C GLU A 38 -5.21 -2.05 0.10
N VAL A 39 -3.96 -2.37 0.47
CA VAL A 39 -3.17 -1.59 1.43
C VAL A 39 -2.92 -0.17 0.92
N ALA A 40 -2.50 -0.02 -0.35
CA ALA A 40 -2.23 1.30 -0.91
C ALA A 40 -3.49 2.19 -0.96
N ILE A 41 -4.65 1.61 -1.28
CA ILE A 41 -5.93 2.33 -1.26
C ILE A 41 -6.30 2.76 0.16
N ALA A 42 -6.15 1.86 1.14
CA ALA A 42 -6.44 2.19 2.53
C ALA A 42 -5.55 3.33 3.03
N GLU A 43 -4.27 3.33 2.66
CA GLU A 43 -3.34 4.39 3.01
C GLU A 43 -3.65 5.71 2.29
N ALA A 44 -4.02 5.66 1.01
CA ALA A 44 -4.44 6.85 0.27
C ALA A 44 -5.70 7.50 0.87
N ASN A 45 -6.62 6.70 1.41
CA ASN A 45 -7.81 7.21 2.11
C ASN A 45 -7.50 7.82 3.49
N ARG A 46 -6.29 7.62 4.03
CA ARG A 46 -5.85 8.19 5.31
C ARG A 46 -5.16 9.56 5.15
N LEU A 47 -4.65 9.85 3.94
CA LEU A 47 -4.09 11.16 3.58
C LEU A 47 -5.16 12.25 3.69
#